data_AF-A0AAJ2BF97-F1
#
_entry.id   AF-A0AAJ2BF97-F1
#
_cell.length_a   1.000
_cell.length_b   1.000
_cell.length_c   1.000
_cell.angle_alpha   90.00
_cell.angle_beta   90.00
_cell.angle_gamma   90.00
#
_symmetry.space_group_name_H-M   'P 1'
#
loop_
_entity.id
_entity.type
_entity.pdbx_description
1 polymer ?
#
loop_
_entity_poly.entity_id
_entity_poly.type
_entity_poly.pdbx_seq_one_letter_code
_entity_poly.pdbx_strand_id
1 'polypeptide(L)'
;MNGQSESKLKHLLQQIPPGFLVDSRWMAGRAISRQSVSGYIKQGWLEPVTPGVYRRPFSSETNPEAVGSWKIPLLSAVWLMRHEFHVGGPSSLALRGHAHYLTFGSEFALYLYGSDVPTWLSKLRTDADVKTRSNVLFGEGATGVENADFNLSNDEDPELVQSPWRWPIPLSSPERAILEMLDEVPKVESFHKVDVAFESLANLRPRLLTTLLTQCRSVKTKRLFFVFADKHNHAWRRHIDVSSVDLGKGDRALTPGGRLHPIYRITVPNDLMPKDAPHGP
;
A
#
# COMPACT_ATOMS: atom_id res chain seq x y z
N MET A 1 -7.60 -24.48 -38.40
CA MET A 1 -6.92 -23.78 -37.29
C MET A 1 -7.88 -23.05 -36.32
N ASN A 2 -9.17 -22.86 -36.62
CA ASN A 2 -10.10 -22.11 -35.75
C ASN A 2 -10.44 -22.75 -34.39
N GLY A 3 -10.56 -24.08 -34.30
CA GLY A 3 -10.96 -24.75 -33.04
C GLY A 3 -9.96 -24.60 -31.88
N GLN A 4 -8.66 -24.46 -32.17
CA GLN A 4 -7.65 -24.18 -31.13
C GLN A 4 -7.70 -22.72 -30.65
N SER A 5 -8.16 -21.78 -31.48
CA SER A 5 -8.29 -20.36 -31.10
C SER A 5 -9.53 -20.12 -30.23
N GLU A 6 -10.65 -20.77 -30.57
CA GLU A 6 -11.90 -20.68 -29.81
C GLU A 6 -11.79 -21.31 -28.42
N SER A 7 -11.15 -22.48 -28.31
CA SER A 7 -10.89 -23.12 -27.00
C SER A 7 -9.99 -22.27 -26.10
N LYS A 8 -8.94 -21.67 -26.66
CA LYS A 8 -8.06 -20.72 -25.95
C LYS A 8 -8.81 -19.46 -25.51
N LEU A 9 -9.68 -18.91 -26.35
CA LEU A 9 -10.50 -17.74 -26.00
C LEU A 9 -11.48 -18.04 -24.87
N LYS A 10 -12.19 -19.18 -24.94
CA LYS A 10 -13.12 -19.60 -23.88
C LYS A 10 -12.40 -19.72 -22.54
N HIS A 11 -11.24 -20.39 -22.54
CA HIS A 11 -10.42 -20.53 -21.34
C HIS A 11 -9.89 -19.18 -20.82
N LEU A 12 -9.48 -18.27 -21.73
CA LEU A 12 -9.08 -16.90 -21.38
C LEU A 12 -10.20 -16.14 -20.67
N LEU A 13 -11.40 -16.13 -21.24
CA LEU A 13 -12.55 -15.41 -20.69
C LEU A 13 -13.07 -16.02 -19.38
N GLN A 14 -12.81 -17.30 -19.11
CA GLN A 14 -13.09 -17.91 -17.81
C GLN A 14 -12.10 -17.47 -16.72
N GLN A 15 -10.88 -17.10 -17.10
CA GLN A 15 -9.82 -16.75 -16.14
C GLN A 15 -9.71 -15.25 -15.84
N ILE A 16 -10.18 -14.39 -16.75
CA ILE A 16 -10.14 -12.95 -16.59
C ILE A 16 -11.57 -12.46 -16.29
N PRO A 17 -11.86 -12.01 -15.07
CA PRO A 17 -13.17 -11.42 -14.76
C PRO A 17 -13.43 -10.15 -15.60
N PRO A 18 -14.69 -9.78 -15.86
CA PRO A 18 -15.02 -8.51 -16.51
C PRO A 18 -14.35 -7.33 -15.79
N GLY A 19 -13.75 -6.41 -16.55
CA GLY A 19 -13.01 -5.25 -16.03
C GLY A 19 -11.54 -5.54 -15.64
N PHE A 20 -11.16 -6.79 -15.40
CA PHE A 20 -9.80 -7.13 -14.98
C PHE A 20 -8.80 -7.10 -16.13
N LEU A 21 -7.53 -6.88 -15.76
CA LEU A 21 -6.43 -6.65 -16.67
C LEU A 21 -5.44 -7.83 -16.67
N VAL A 22 -4.78 -8.03 -17.80
CA VAL A 22 -3.64 -8.94 -17.96
C VAL A 22 -2.59 -8.30 -18.85
N ASP A 23 -1.32 -8.63 -18.59
CA ASP A 23 -0.19 -8.17 -19.40
C ASP A 23 0.24 -9.21 -20.46
N SER A 24 1.13 -8.78 -21.33
CA SER A 24 1.66 -9.62 -22.40
C SER A 24 2.46 -10.82 -21.86
N ARG A 25 3.08 -10.69 -20.68
CA ARG A 25 3.82 -11.78 -20.01
C ARG A 25 2.85 -12.88 -19.58
N TRP A 26 1.73 -12.52 -18.96
CA TRP A 26 0.66 -13.42 -18.55
C TRP A 26 0.02 -14.15 -19.74
N MET A 27 -0.20 -13.44 -20.84
CA MET A 27 -0.74 -14.01 -22.09
C MET A 27 0.24 -15.01 -22.72
N ALA A 28 1.53 -14.64 -22.80
CA ALA A 28 2.57 -15.50 -23.34
C ALA A 28 2.74 -16.78 -22.50
N GLY A 29 2.68 -16.67 -21.17
CA GLY A 29 2.72 -17.81 -20.24
C GLY A 29 1.57 -18.81 -20.43
N ARG A 30 0.51 -18.45 -21.17
CA ARG A 30 -0.63 -19.31 -21.53
C ARG A 30 -0.64 -19.72 -23.00
N ALA A 31 0.49 -19.55 -23.68
CA ALA A 31 0.63 -19.83 -25.12
C ALA A 31 -0.40 -19.09 -25.99
N ILE A 32 -0.76 -17.86 -25.59
CA ILE A 32 -1.59 -16.95 -26.38
C ILE A 32 -0.65 -16.02 -27.15
N SER A 33 -0.66 -16.15 -28.48
CA SER A 33 0.21 -15.39 -29.37
C SER A 33 -0.25 -13.93 -29.51
N ARG A 34 0.67 -13.02 -29.88
CA ARG A 34 0.32 -11.62 -30.21
C ARG A 34 -0.71 -11.52 -31.33
N GLN A 35 -0.70 -12.44 -32.29
CA GLN A 35 -1.69 -12.52 -33.36
C GLN A 35 -3.08 -12.85 -32.80
N SER A 36 -3.16 -13.81 -31.86
CA SER A 36 -4.40 -14.16 -31.16
C SER A 36 -4.93 -12.96 -30.36
N VAL A 37 -4.06 -12.25 -29.63
CA VAL A 37 -4.46 -11.03 -28.90
C VAL A 37 -5.01 -9.97 -29.83
N SER A 38 -4.36 -9.73 -30.98
CA SER A 38 -4.89 -8.79 -31.99
C SER A 38 -6.25 -9.22 -32.52
N GLY A 39 -6.47 -10.52 -32.74
CA GLY A 39 -7.79 -11.05 -33.10
C GLY A 39 -8.84 -10.80 -32.02
N TYR A 40 -8.50 -11.05 -30.76
CA TYR A 40 -9.39 -10.81 -29.61
C TYR A 40 -9.76 -9.34 -29.46
N ILE A 41 -8.82 -8.42 -29.70
CA ILE A 41 -9.08 -6.98 -29.71
C ILE A 41 -10.01 -6.60 -30.85
N LYS A 42 -9.76 -7.07 -32.08
CA LYS A 42 -10.61 -6.77 -33.24
C LYS A 42 -12.05 -7.24 -33.08
N GLN A 43 -12.25 -8.32 -32.33
CA GLN A 43 -13.56 -8.90 -32.04
C GLN A 43 -14.20 -8.33 -30.75
N GLY A 44 -13.54 -7.41 -30.06
CA GLY A 44 -14.06 -6.79 -28.84
C GLY A 44 -14.01 -7.66 -27.58
N TRP A 45 -13.31 -8.80 -27.61
CA TRP A 45 -13.14 -9.64 -26.42
C TRP A 45 -12.14 -9.08 -25.41
N LEU A 46 -11.21 -8.25 -25.88
CA LEU A 46 -10.23 -7.52 -25.09
C LEU A 46 -10.15 -6.07 -25.57
N GLU A 47 -9.88 -5.16 -24.67
CA GLU A 47 -9.56 -3.76 -24.98
C GLU A 47 -8.10 -3.45 -24.59
N PRO A 48 -7.35 -2.72 -25.44
CA PRO A 48 -6.02 -2.25 -25.08
C PRO A 48 -6.12 -1.11 -24.06
N VAL A 49 -5.34 -1.19 -22.98
CA VAL A 49 -5.33 -0.15 -21.92
C VAL A 49 -4.06 0.68 -21.98
N THR A 50 -2.91 0.00 -22.02
CA THR A 50 -1.58 0.60 -22.27
C THR A 50 -0.77 -0.39 -23.11
N PRO A 51 0.39 0.00 -23.68
CA PRO A 51 1.19 -0.92 -24.46
C PRO A 51 1.50 -2.22 -23.69
N GLY A 52 0.98 -3.33 -24.22
CA GLY A 52 1.17 -4.67 -23.65
C GLY A 52 0.26 -5.03 -22.48
N VAL A 53 -0.72 -4.19 -22.12
CA VAL A 53 -1.73 -4.45 -21.09
C VAL A 53 -3.12 -4.39 -21.69
N TYR A 54 -3.92 -5.41 -21.40
CA TYR A 54 -5.24 -5.63 -21.99
C TYR A 54 -6.26 -5.82 -20.88
N ARG A 55 -7.48 -5.31 -21.08
CA ARG A 55 -8.60 -5.49 -20.17
C ARG A 55 -9.67 -6.34 -20.84
N ARG A 56 -10.32 -7.21 -20.08
CA ARG A 56 -11.60 -7.78 -20.51
C ARG A 56 -12.67 -6.69 -20.32
N PRO A 57 -13.48 -6.36 -21.33
CA PRO A 57 -14.52 -5.34 -21.19
C PRO A 57 -15.40 -5.57 -19.97
N PHE A 58 -15.84 -4.47 -19.35
CA PHE A 58 -16.82 -4.50 -18.28
C PHE A 58 -18.13 -5.14 -18.76
N SER A 59 -18.86 -5.77 -17.86
CA SER A 59 -20.23 -6.23 -18.14
C SER A 59 -21.21 -5.06 -18.05
N SER A 60 -22.37 -5.17 -18.70
CA SER A 60 -23.46 -4.19 -18.59
C SER A 60 -23.98 -3.98 -17.16
N GLU A 61 -23.74 -4.96 -16.29
CA GLU A 61 -24.12 -4.94 -14.87
C GLU A 61 -23.02 -4.41 -13.94
N THR A 62 -21.87 -4.00 -14.49
CA THR A 62 -20.77 -3.48 -13.66
C THR A 62 -21.18 -2.14 -13.05
N ASN A 63 -21.00 -2.00 -11.73
CA ASN A 63 -21.11 -0.72 -11.03
C ASN A 63 -20.24 0.35 -11.73
N PRO A 64 -20.81 1.49 -12.18
CA PRO A 64 -20.05 2.59 -12.80
C PRO A 64 -18.87 3.09 -11.96
N GLU A 65 -18.96 3.06 -10.63
CA GLU A 65 -17.86 3.46 -9.73
C GLU A 65 -16.64 2.54 -9.86
N ALA A 66 -16.85 1.28 -10.24
CA ALA A 66 -15.77 0.33 -10.47
C ALA A 66 -14.97 0.65 -11.74
N VAL A 67 -15.58 1.33 -12.73
CA VAL A 67 -14.99 1.57 -14.06
C VAL A 67 -13.79 2.55 -14.03
N GLY A 68 -13.59 3.26 -12.92
CA GLY A 68 -12.40 4.10 -12.67
C GLY A 68 -11.55 3.67 -11.48
N SER A 69 -11.90 2.59 -10.79
CA SER A 69 -11.28 2.27 -9.50
C SER A 69 -9.87 1.70 -9.65
N TRP A 70 -8.92 2.22 -8.86
CA TRP A 70 -7.55 1.71 -8.74
C TRP A 70 -7.47 0.25 -8.29
N LYS A 71 -8.54 -0.24 -7.62
CA LYS A 71 -8.58 -1.58 -7.02
C LYS A 71 -8.53 -2.68 -8.08
N ILE A 72 -9.20 -2.53 -9.22
CA ILE A 72 -9.21 -3.57 -10.26
C ILE A 72 -7.81 -3.78 -10.87
N PRO A 73 -7.09 -2.73 -11.32
CA PRO A 73 -5.68 -2.83 -11.68
C PRO A 73 -4.80 -3.51 -10.62
N LEU A 74 -4.95 -3.11 -9.36
CA LEU A 74 -4.17 -3.67 -8.27
C LEU A 74 -4.45 -5.17 -8.09
N LEU A 75 -5.72 -5.55 -7.97
CA LEU A 75 -6.15 -6.93 -7.79
C LEU A 75 -5.77 -7.80 -9.01
N SER A 76 -5.85 -7.25 -10.22
CA SER A 76 -5.37 -7.91 -11.43
C SER A 76 -3.88 -8.23 -11.35
N ALA A 77 -3.07 -7.25 -10.93
CA ALA A 77 -1.63 -7.43 -10.79
C ALA A 77 -1.27 -8.47 -9.72
N VAL A 78 -1.87 -8.36 -8.53
CA VAL A 78 -1.59 -9.26 -7.40
C VAL A 78 -2.12 -10.67 -7.66
N TRP A 79 -3.39 -10.82 -8.02
CA TRP A 79 -4.07 -12.13 -8.03
C TRP A 79 -4.05 -12.84 -9.38
N LEU A 80 -4.13 -12.13 -10.51
CA LEU A 80 -4.04 -12.77 -11.83
C LEU A 80 -2.60 -12.91 -12.29
N MET A 81 -1.81 -11.85 -12.13
CA MET A 81 -0.44 -11.75 -12.66
C MET A 81 0.66 -12.10 -11.66
N ARG A 82 0.28 -12.35 -10.39
CA ARG A 82 1.16 -12.83 -9.31
C ARG A 82 2.33 -11.88 -9.04
N HIS A 83 2.09 -10.58 -9.17
CA HIS A 83 3.04 -9.57 -8.76
C HIS A 83 3.09 -9.44 -7.24
N GLU A 84 4.29 -9.26 -6.70
CA GLU A 84 4.54 -9.19 -5.27
C GLU A 84 4.75 -7.75 -4.79
N PHE A 85 3.64 -7.14 -4.37
CA PHE A 85 3.62 -5.82 -3.74
C PHE A 85 2.36 -5.65 -2.88
N HIS A 86 2.35 -4.61 -2.05
CA HIS A 86 1.23 -4.29 -1.16
C HIS A 86 0.93 -2.79 -1.12
N VAL A 87 -0.25 -2.45 -0.64
CA VAL A 87 -0.62 -1.07 -0.32
C VAL A 87 -0.07 -0.74 1.07
N GLY A 88 0.71 0.34 1.18
CA GLY A 88 1.45 0.66 2.41
C GLY A 88 1.35 2.13 2.83
N GLY A 89 2.11 2.48 3.86
CA GLY A 89 2.25 3.85 4.34
C GLY A 89 0.92 4.55 4.65
N PRO A 90 0.77 5.84 4.30
CA PRO A 90 -0.45 6.62 4.53
C PRO A 90 -1.71 5.97 3.95
N SER A 91 -1.63 5.35 2.76
CA SER A 91 -2.79 4.73 2.12
C SER A 91 -3.33 3.56 2.91
N SER A 92 -2.45 2.73 3.47
CA SER A 92 -2.87 1.60 4.31
C SER A 92 -3.51 2.07 5.61
N LEU A 93 -2.95 3.11 6.25
CA LEU A 93 -3.55 3.72 7.43
C LEU A 93 -4.95 4.29 7.12
N ALA A 94 -5.10 4.99 6.00
CA ALA A 94 -6.38 5.54 5.57
C ALA A 94 -7.42 4.44 5.31
N LEU A 95 -7.07 3.39 4.57
CA LEU A 95 -7.96 2.27 4.27
C LEU A 95 -8.38 1.48 5.52
N ARG A 96 -7.58 1.53 6.59
CA ARG A 96 -7.87 0.91 7.89
C ARG A 96 -8.57 1.85 8.88
N GLY A 97 -8.94 3.06 8.46
CA GLY A 97 -9.64 4.05 9.30
C GLY A 97 -8.74 4.84 10.26
N HIS A 98 -7.41 4.77 10.10
CA HIS A 98 -6.42 5.50 10.90
C HIS A 98 -6.00 6.86 10.30
N ALA A 99 -6.65 7.29 9.22
CA ALA A 99 -6.47 8.65 8.69
C ALA A 99 -7.82 9.35 8.59
N HIS A 100 -8.00 10.41 9.39
CA HIS A 100 -9.21 11.24 9.40
C HIS A 100 -9.24 12.30 8.29
N TYR A 101 -8.23 12.33 7.42
CA TYR A 101 -8.16 13.21 6.25
C TYR A 101 -8.27 12.40 4.96
N LEU A 102 -9.48 11.93 4.64
CA LEU A 102 -9.84 11.82 3.23
C LEU A 102 -9.89 13.26 2.71
N THR A 103 -8.84 13.67 2.01
CA THR A 103 -8.68 15.04 1.54
C THR A 103 -9.85 15.37 0.62
N PHE A 104 -10.73 16.26 1.06
CA PHE A 104 -11.71 16.90 0.21
C PHE A 104 -10.95 17.65 -0.91
N GLY A 105 -11.02 17.17 -2.14
CA GLY A 105 -10.58 17.90 -3.33
C GLY A 105 -9.26 17.50 -3.99
N SER A 106 -8.49 16.54 -3.46
CA SER A 106 -7.33 15.97 -4.17
C SER A 106 -7.50 14.47 -4.41
N GLU A 107 -7.05 13.96 -5.57
CA GLU A 107 -7.02 12.53 -5.86
C GLU A 107 -6.32 11.75 -4.74
N PHE A 108 -6.89 10.60 -4.34
CA PHE A 108 -6.34 9.77 -3.27
C PHE A 108 -4.94 9.29 -3.65
N ALA A 109 -3.91 9.68 -2.87
CA ALA A 109 -2.55 9.18 -3.10
C ALA A 109 -2.46 7.72 -2.66
N LEU A 110 -2.24 6.80 -3.62
CA LEU A 110 -2.11 5.37 -3.38
C LEU A 110 -0.63 4.95 -3.36
N TYR A 111 -0.10 4.66 -2.17
CA TYR A 111 1.26 4.19 -2.00
C TYR A 111 1.35 2.67 -2.12
N LEU A 112 2.09 2.21 -3.12
CA LEU A 112 2.39 0.81 -3.39
C LEU A 112 3.85 0.51 -3.03
N TYR A 113 4.07 -0.50 -2.19
CA TYR A 113 5.38 -0.92 -1.74
C TYR A 113 5.72 -2.31 -2.29
N GLY A 114 6.88 -2.44 -2.91
CA GLY A 114 7.35 -3.71 -3.46
C GLY A 114 8.46 -3.51 -4.49
N SER A 115 9.25 -4.55 -4.73
CA SER A 115 10.23 -4.57 -5.83
C SER A 115 9.59 -4.91 -7.18
N ASP A 116 8.40 -5.53 -7.17
CA ASP A 116 7.71 -6.03 -8.35
C ASP A 116 6.38 -5.29 -8.61
N VAL A 117 6.36 -3.97 -8.41
CA VAL A 117 5.19 -3.13 -8.76
C VAL A 117 5.19 -2.86 -10.27
N PRO A 118 4.15 -3.27 -11.03
CA PRO A 118 4.12 -3.01 -12.46
C PRO A 118 4.08 -1.53 -12.81
N THR A 119 5.01 -1.10 -13.67
CA THR A 119 5.14 0.32 -14.08
C THR A 119 3.92 0.89 -14.81
N TRP A 120 3.04 0.04 -15.32
CA TRP A 120 1.81 0.48 -15.98
C TRP A 120 0.76 0.93 -14.97
N LEU A 121 0.79 0.48 -13.71
CA LEU A 121 -0.17 0.90 -12.68
C LEU A 121 -0.17 2.42 -12.49
N SER A 122 1.01 3.04 -12.43
CA SER A 122 1.14 4.50 -12.27
C SER A 122 0.85 5.29 -13.54
N LYS A 123 0.59 4.62 -14.66
CA LYS A 123 0.22 5.25 -15.94
C LYS A 123 -1.28 5.17 -16.20
N LEU A 124 -2.00 4.37 -15.44
CA LEU A 124 -3.45 4.28 -15.56
C LEU A 124 -4.10 5.53 -14.97
N ARG A 125 -5.14 6.00 -15.65
CA ARG A 125 -6.05 7.00 -15.08
C ARG A 125 -7.04 6.25 -14.19
N THR A 126 -6.91 6.44 -12.89
CA THR A 126 -7.77 5.86 -11.86
C THR A 126 -8.24 6.95 -10.90
N ASP A 127 -9.17 6.62 -10.01
CA ASP A 127 -9.57 7.45 -8.86
C ASP A 127 -8.49 7.64 -7.78
N ALA A 128 -7.23 7.28 -8.09
CA ALA A 128 -6.07 7.43 -7.22
C ALA A 128 -4.80 7.82 -8.01
N ASP A 129 -3.95 8.61 -7.36
CA ASP A 129 -2.60 8.96 -7.81
C ASP A 129 -1.60 7.94 -7.25
N VAL A 130 -1.17 7.01 -8.11
CA VAL A 130 -0.33 5.87 -7.71
C VAL A 130 1.12 6.31 -7.50
N LYS A 131 1.61 6.12 -6.27
CA LYS A 131 3.01 6.33 -5.86
C LYS A 131 3.66 4.98 -5.58
N THR A 132 4.74 4.67 -6.30
CA THR A 132 5.49 3.44 -6.06
C THR A 132 6.67 3.68 -5.11
N ARG A 133 6.96 2.71 -4.25
CA ARG A 133 8.05 2.71 -3.28
C ARG A 133 8.74 1.35 -3.25
N SER A 134 10.04 1.37 -3.06
CA SER A 134 10.82 0.14 -2.84
C SER A 134 10.59 -0.41 -1.42
N ASN A 135 10.78 -1.71 -1.22
CA ASN A 135 10.66 -2.35 0.09
C ASN A 135 11.95 -2.25 0.94
N VAL A 136 12.79 -1.23 0.70
CA VAL A 136 14.12 -1.10 1.33
C VAL A 136 14.05 -1.05 2.86
N LEU A 137 12.94 -0.53 3.42
CA LEU A 137 12.76 -0.42 4.87
C LEU A 137 12.82 -1.78 5.58
N PHE A 138 12.30 -2.85 4.96
CA PHE A 138 12.21 -4.20 5.53
C PHE A 138 12.86 -5.30 4.65
N GLY A 139 13.45 -4.95 3.52
CA GLY A 139 13.97 -5.94 2.55
C GLY A 139 12.84 -6.72 1.87
N GLU A 140 13.06 -8.00 1.57
CA GLU A 140 12.02 -8.88 0.98
C GLU A 140 11.01 -9.40 2.03
N GLY A 141 11.08 -8.92 3.28
CA GLY A 141 10.19 -9.36 4.35
C GLY A 141 8.74 -8.92 4.14
N ALA A 142 7.82 -9.88 4.18
CA ALA A 142 6.37 -9.66 4.22
C ALA A 142 5.82 -9.44 5.64
N THR A 143 6.69 -9.32 6.65
CA THR A 143 6.28 -9.07 8.05
C THR A 143 5.34 -7.87 8.11
N GLY A 144 4.17 -8.07 8.72
CA GLY A 144 3.17 -7.01 8.88
C GLY A 144 2.50 -6.59 7.57
N VAL A 145 2.54 -7.40 6.50
CA VAL A 145 1.63 -7.30 5.36
C VAL A 145 0.51 -8.30 5.57
N GLU A 146 -0.73 -7.85 5.48
CA GLU A 146 -1.93 -8.64 5.78
C GLU A 146 -2.94 -8.46 4.67
N ASN A 147 -3.61 -9.56 4.32
CA ASN A 147 -4.74 -9.53 3.40
C ASN A 147 -5.96 -8.96 4.13
N ALA A 148 -6.43 -7.78 3.71
CA ALA A 148 -7.67 -7.22 4.21
C ALA A 148 -8.80 -7.52 3.24
N ASP A 149 -9.89 -8.07 3.76
CA ASP A 149 -11.11 -8.28 3.00
C ASP A 149 -11.72 -6.92 2.66
N PHE A 150 -11.83 -6.63 1.37
CA PHE A 150 -12.49 -5.44 0.86
C PHE A 150 -13.74 -5.90 0.12
N ASN A 151 -14.93 -5.52 0.59
CA ASN A 151 -16.15 -5.77 -0.14
C ASN A 151 -16.37 -4.63 -1.14
N LEU A 152 -16.17 -4.90 -2.44
CA LEU A 152 -16.53 -3.96 -3.52
C LEU A 152 -17.92 -4.22 -4.12
N SER A 153 -18.62 -5.27 -3.66
CA SER A 153 -20.01 -5.49 -4.02
C SER A 153 -20.92 -4.75 -3.06
N ASN A 154 -21.93 -4.06 -3.61
CA ASN A 154 -23.04 -3.51 -2.84
C ASN A 154 -24.00 -4.60 -2.32
N ASP A 155 -23.79 -5.87 -2.73
CA ASP A 155 -24.59 -7.00 -2.30
C ASP A 155 -24.06 -7.61 -1.00
N GLU A 156 -24.94 -7.68 0.00
CA GLU A 156 -24.78 -8.46 1.23
C GLU A 156 -24.93 -9.96 0.99
N ASP A 157 -25.04 -10.41 -0.26
CA ASP A 157 -25.25 -11.82 -0.58
C ASP A 157 -24.02 -12.67 -0.15
N PRO A 158 -24.19 -13.57 0.84
CA PRO A 158 -23.13 -14.46 1.30
C PRO A 158 -22.75 -15.53 0.28
N GLU A 159 -23.53 -15.77 -0.78
CA GLU A 159 -23.20 -16.80 -1.78
C GLU A 159 -22.15 -16.34 -2.81
N LEU A 160 -21.81 -15.05 -2.85
CA LEU A 160 -20.81 -14.45 -3.75
C LEU A 160 -19.38 -14.38 -3.17
N VAL A 161 -19.01 -15.28 -2.24
CA VAL A 161 -17.67 -15.35 -1.60
C VAL A 161 -16.52 -15.45 -2.61
N GLN A 162 -16.77 -15.94 -3.82
CA GLN A 162 -15.76 -16.12 -4.87
C GLN A 162 -15.71 -14.99 -5.90
N SER A 163 -16.45 -13.90 -5.68
CA SER A 163 -16.42 -12.74 -6.55
C SER A 163 -15.00 -12.14 -6.58
N PRO A 164 -14.38 -11.94 -7.75
CA PRO A 164 -13.07 -11.29 -7.87
C PRO A 164 -13.03 -9.87 -7.27
N TRP A 165 -14.21 -9.27 -7.10
CA TRP A 165 -14.45 -8.00 -6.41
C TRP A 165 -14.27 -8.07 -4.88
N ARG A 166 -14.20 -9.28 -4.31
CA ARG A 166 -13.94 -9.56 -2.89
C ARG A 166 -12.54 -10.11 -2.64
N TRP A 167 -11.67 -10.19 -3.66
CA TRP A 167 -10.29 -10.59 -3.44
C TRP A 167 -9.59 -9.65 -2.46
N PRO A 168 -8.85 -10.17 -1.48
CA PRO A 168 -8.30 -9.32 -0.45
C PRO A 168 -7.18 -8.45 -1.00
N ILE A 169 -7.07 -7.25 -0.44
CA ILE A 169 -5.99 -6.32 -0.78
C ILE A 169 -4.85 -6.56 0.23
N PRO A 170 -3.63 -6.86 -0.24
CA PRO A 170 -2.48 -6.91 0.65
C PRO A 170 -2.18 -5.50 1.16
N LEU A 171 -2.30 -5.29 2.47
CA LEU A 171 -2.14 -4.02 3.16
C LEU A 171 -1.06 -4.14 4.24
N SER A 172 -0.22 -3.12 4.37
CA SER A 172 0.58 -2.96 5.59
C SER A 172 -0.33 -2.88 6.81
N SER A 173 -0.08 -3.72 7.80
CA SER A 173 -0.60 -3.55 9.16
C SER A 173 -0.32 -2.13 9.69
N PRO A 174 -1.12 -1.60 10.64
CA PRO A 174 -0.88 -0.26 11.19
C PRO A 174 0.55 -0.07 11.73
N GLU A 175 1.13 -1.12 12.33
CA GLU A 175 2.51 -1.12 12.84
C GLU A 175 3.54 -0.92 11.73
N ARG A 176 3.33 -1.56 10.58
CA ARG A 176 4.22 -1.43 9.41
C ARG A 176 3.98 -0.12 8.68
N ALA A 177 2.72 0.23 8.49
CA ALA A 177 2.29 1.40 7.73
C ALA A 177 2.77 2.71 8.38
N ILE A 178 2.80 2.79 9.71
CA ILE A 178 3.34 3.99 10.38
C ILE A 178 4.86 4.12 10.18
N LEU A 179 5.62 3.02 10.16
CA LEU A 179 7.05 3.05 9.88
C LEU A 179 7.33 3.44 8.42
N GLU A 180 6.52 2.95 7.49
CA GLU A 180 6.56 3.35 6.07
C GLU A 180 6.26 4.85 5.92
N MET A 181 5.21 5.36 6.58
CA MET A 181 4.86 6.79 6.57
C MET A 181 5.95 7.68 7.18
N LEU A 182 6.58 7.25 8.28
CA LEU A 182 7.71 7.95 8.88
C LEU A 182 8.94 8.04 7.95
N ASP A 183 9.12 7.07 7.05
CA ASP A 183 10.22 7.11 6.10
C ASP A 183 10.01 8.17 4.99
N GLU A 184 8.78 8.61 4.76
CA GLU A 184 8.46 9.71 3.84
C GLU A 184 8.77 11.10 4.42
N VAL A 185 8.99 11.21 5.74
CA VAL A 185 9.27 12.48 6.42
C VAL A 185 10.74 12.93 6.25
N PRO A 186 11.02 14.23 6.02
CA PRO A 186 10.06 15.34 5.83
C PRO A 186 9.78 15.65 4.35
N LYS A 187 10.29 14.83 3.43
CA LYS A 187 10.36 15.19 2.00
C LYS A 187 9.01 15.07 1.29
N VAL A 188 8.24 14.05 1.64
CA VAL A 188 6.97 13.72 0.99
C VAL A 188 5.82 13.87 1.97
N GLU A 189 6.01 13.48 3.23
CA GLU A 189 5.04 13.66 4.30
C GLU A 189 5.50 14.67 5.35
N SER A 190 4.54 15.34 5.99
CA SER A 190 4.80 16.32 7.04
C SER A 190 4.76 15.69 8.43
N PHE A 191 5.52 16.26 9.37
CA PHE A 191 5.46 15.86 10.78
C PHE A 191 4.04 15.94 11.34
N HIS A 192 3.26 16.96 10.95
CA HIS A 192 1.88 17.13 11.40
C HIS A 192 0.97 15.98 10.97
N LYS A 193 1.07 15.53 9.71
CA LYS A 193 0.27 14.39 9.23
C LYS A 193 0.62 13.10 9.96
N VAL A 194 1.91 12.89 10.25
CA VAL A 194 2.36 11.75 11.05
C VAL A 194 1.81 11.83 12.47
N ASP A 195 1.82 13.00 13.09
CA ASP A 195 1.29 13.23 14.43
C ASP A 195 -0.19 12.81 14.55
N VAL A 196 -1.02 13.30 13.62
CA VAL A 196 -2.45 12.95 13.55
C VAL A 196 -2.65 11.46 13.32
N ALA A 197 -1.87 10.85 12.43
CA ALA A 197 -1.93 9.41 12.22
C ALA A 197 -1.59 8.65 13.50
N PHE A 198 -0.47 9.00 14.17
CA PHE A 198 0.00 8.38 15.40
C PHE A 198 -1.01 8.49 16.55
N GLU A 199 -1.73 9.60 16.66
CA GLU A 199 -2.77 9.80 17.67
C GLU A 199 -3.83 8.68 17.63
N SER A 200 -4.19 8.22 16.44
CA SER A 200 -5.19 7.16 16.24
C SER A 200 -4.66 5.73 16.46
N LEU A 201 -3.35 5.55 16.69
CA LEU A 201 -2.70 4.24 16.80
C LEU A 201 -2.70 3.67 18.22
N ALA A 202 -3.80 3.78 18.96
CA ALA A 202 -3.88 3.31 20.35
C ALA A 202 -3.80 1.77 20.51
N ASN A 203 -4.02 1.01 19.43
CA ASN A 203 -4.20 -0.45 19.46
C ASN A 203 -3.10 -1.23 18.70
N LEU A 204 -1.88 -0.70 18.59
CA LEU A 204 -0.76 -1.43 17.97
C LEU A 204 -0.39 -2.67 18.77
N ARG A 205 -0.07 -3.77 18.08
CA ARG A 205 0.40 -5.04 18.66
C ARG A 205 1.88 -4.94 19.01
N PRO A 206 2.26 -4.95 20.30
CA PRO A 206 3.64 -4.70 20.70
C PRO A 206 4.65 -5.67 20.08
N ARG A 207 4.30 -6.97 20.04
CA ARG A 207 5.19 -8.00 19.49
C ARG A 207 5.49 -7.79 18.01
N LEU A 208 4.48 -7.49 17.20
CA LEU A 208 4.68 -7.23 15.77
C LEU A 208 5.51 -5.96 15.57
N LEU A 209 5.18 -4.90 16.31
CA LEU A 209 5.89 -3.63 16.26
C LEU A 209 7.37 -3.78 16.63
N THR A 210 7.70 -4.52 17.69
CA THR A 210 9.09 -4.83 18.07
C THR A 210 9.82 -5.57 16.95
N THR A 211 9.20 -6.58 16.34
CA THR A 211 9.78 -7.30 15.19
C THR A 211 10.06 -6.35 14.03
N LEU A 212 9.09 -5.49 13.68
CA LEU A 212 9.24 -4.52 12.60
C LEU A 212 10.33 -3.48 12.90
N LEU A 213 10.41 -2.94 14.11
CA LEU A 213 11.46 -2.01 14.53
C LEU A 213 12.85 -2.64 14.47
N THR A 214 12.96 -3.92 14.82
CA THR A 214 14.21 -4.68 14.73
C THR A 214 14.63 -4.89 13.27
N GLN A 215 13.68 -5.28 12.41
CA GLN A 215 13.92 -5.51 10.98
C GLN A 215 14.11 -4.22 10.16
N CYS A 216 13.57 -3.10 10.64
CA CYS A 216 13.64 -1.81 9.99
C CYS A 216 15.11 -1.42 9.75
N ARG A 217 15.46 -1.04 8.52
CA ARG A 217 16.84 -0.65 8.16
C ARG A 217 17.10 0.85 8.33
N SER A 218 16.05 1.65 8.47
CA SER A 218 16.15 3.11 8.59
C SER A 218 16.22 3.53 10.05
N VAL A 219 17.42 3.86 10.51
CA VAL A 219 17.61 4.46 11.85
C VAL A 219 16.85 5.79 12.00
N LYS A 220 16.64 6.54 10.90
CA LYS A 220 15.82 7.75 10.89
C LYS A 220 14.38 7.41 11.33
N THR A 221 13.78 6.43 10.65
CA THR A 221 12.43 5.94 10.94
C THR A 221 12.30 5.44 12.37
N LYS A 222 13.26 4.64 12.85
CA LYS A 222 13.25 4.15 14.25
C LYS A 222 13.28 5.27 15.28
N ARG A 223 14.16 6.26 15.09
CA ARG A 223 14.26 7.40 16.02
C ARG A 223 13.01 8.26 16.00
N LEU A 224 12.48 8.59 14.83
CA LEU A 224 11.23 9.34 14.74
C LEU A 224 10.06 8.55 15.34
N PHE A 225 10.00 7.23 15.12
CA PHE A 225 8.98 6.38 15.71
C PHE A 225 8.93 6.57 17.22
N PHE A 226 10.07 6.53 17.90
CA PHE A 226 10.10 6.71 19.36
C PHE A 226 9.83 8.15 19.81
N VAL A 227 10.20 9.18 19.03
CA VAL A 227 9.78 10.57 19.31
C VAL A 227 8.25 10.67 19.38
N PHE A 228 7.55 10.17 18.36
CA PHE A 228 6.09 10.20 18.33
C PHE A 228 5.47 9.25 19.37
N ALA A 229 6.04 8.05 19.55
CA ALA A 229 5.53 7.09 20.50
C ALA A 229 5.60 7.60 21.95
N ASP A 230 6.64 8.36 22.31
CA ASP A 230 6.76 8.99 23.62
C ASP A 230 5.85 10.22 23.75
N LYS A 231 5.67 11.01 22.68
CA LYS A 231 4.74 12.14 22.67
C LYS A 231 3.30 11.70 22.95
N HIS A 232 2.82 10.67 22.25
CA HIS A 232 1.44 10.18 22.42
C HIS A 232 1.28 9.22 23.61
N ASN A 233 2.36 8.57 24.04
CA ASN A 233 2.42 7.72 25.23
C ASN A 233 1.27 6.68 25.31
N HIS A 234 0.97 6.03 24.19
CA HIS A 234 -0.06 4.99 24.12
C HIS A 234 0.27 3.81 25.04
N ALA A 235 -0.76 3.08 25.50
CA ALA A 235 -0.59 1.98 26.45
C ALA A 235 0.36 0.87 25.96
N TRP A 236 0.45 0.63 24.65
CA TRP A 236 1.37 -0.36 24.07
C TRP A 236 2.85 0.05 24.20
N ARG A 237 3.16 1.34 24.39
CA ARG A 237 4.54 1.88 24.42
C ARG A 237 5.39 1.27 25.53
N ARG A 238 4.80 1.01 26.69
CA ARG A 238 5.48 0.38 27.85
C ARG A 238 5.89 -1.07 27.60
N HIS A 239 5.35 -1.70 26.56
CA HIS A 239 5.65 -3.08 26.16
C HIS A 239 6.73 -3.16 25.07
N ILE A 240 7.29 -2.02 24.65
CA ILE A 240 8.38 -1.95 23.68
C ILE A 240 9.68 -1.63 24.41
N ASP A 241 10.61 -2.58 24.39
CA ASP A 241 11.97 -2.39 24.89
C ASP A 241 12.83 -1.67 23.84
N VAL A 242 13.17 -0.41 24.12
CA VAL A 242 14.00 0.43 23.25
C VAL A 242 15.41 -0.14 23.09
N SER A 243 15.94 -0.82 24.12
CA SER A 243 17.30 -1.36 24.10
C SER A 243 17.49 -2.49 23.08
N SER A 244 16.39 -3.15 22.70
CA SER A 244 16.36 -4.17 21.65
C SER A 244 16.45 -3.60 20.22
N VAL A 245 16.32 -2.28 20.05
CA VAL A 245 16.25 -1.63 18.74
C VAL A 245 17.53 -0.82 18.48
N ASP A 246 18.25 -1.15 17.41
CA ASP A 246 19.41 -0.34 16.99
C ASP A 246 18.98 1.04 16.47
N LEU A 247 19.21 2.06 17.30
CA LEU A 247 18.99 3.48 16.99
C LEU A 247 20.23 4.14 16.36
N GLY A 248 21.28 3.40 16.03
CA GLY A 248 22.52 3.92 15.48
C GLY A 248 23.21 4.95 16.38
N LYS A 249 24.31 5.51 15.87
CA LYS A 249 25.15 6.47 16.60
C LYS A 249 25.11 7.86 15.95
N GLY A 250 25.45 8.88 16.74
CA GLY A 250 25.56 10.27 16.26
C GLY A 250 24.23 10.99 16.07
N ASP A 251 24.32 12.26 15.72
CA ASP A 251 23.17 13.16 15.55
C ASP A 251 22.63 13.10 14.13
N ARG A 252 21.31 13.25 13.99
CA ARG A 252 20.65 13.26 12.68
C ARG A 252 19.90 14.56 12.48
N ALA A 253 20.44 15.41 11.61
CA ALA A 253 19.74 16.57 11.10
C ALA A 253 18.70 16.12 10.05
N LEU A 254 17.42 16.34 10.35
CA LEU A 254 16.30 15.95 9.51
C LEU A 254 15.61 17.14 8.85
N THR A 255 15.37 18.21 9.59
CA THR A 255 14.73 19.44 9.10
C THR A 255 15.51 20.70 9.49
N PRO A 256 15.67 21.68 8.59
CA PRO A 256 16.16 23.01 8.94
C PRO A 256 15.30 23.65 10.03
N GLY A 257 15.92 24.32 11.00
CA GLY A 257 15.21 24.97 12.10
C GLY A 257 14.65 24.03 13.18
N GLY A 258 14.80 22.71 13.04
CA GLY A 258 14.44 21.75 14.07
C GLY A 258 15.43 21.75 15.24
N ARG A 259 14.96 21.41 16.44
CA ARG A 259 15.80 21.21 17.63
C ARG A 259 16.19 19.74 17.76
N LEU A 260 17.41 19.49 18.22
CA LEU A 260 17.89 18.13 18.46
C LEU A 260 17.14 17.52 19.65
N HIS A 261 16.37 16.47 19.40
CA HIS A 261 15.68 15.73 20.47
C HIS A 261 16.72 15.12 21.43
N PRO A 262 16.65 15.36 22.75
CA PRO A 262 17.73 15.03 23.68
C PRO A 262 17.97 13.52 23.80
N ILE A 263 16.90 12.72 23.79
CA ILE A 263 16.96 11.25 23.91
C ILE A 263 17.33 10.60 22.57
N TYR A 264 16.54 10.83 21.52
CA TYR A 264 16.67 10.14 20.23
C TYR A 264 17.69 10.78 19.26
N ARG A 265 18.32 11.90 19.63
CA ARG A 265 19.40 12.57 18.86
C ARG A 265 19.04 12.77 17.38
N ILE A 266 17.81 13.20 17.11
CA ILE A 266 17.29 13.54 15.78
C ILE A 266 16.65 14.92 15.82
N THR A 267 16.85 15.75 14.80
CA THR A 267 16.24 17.09 14.79
C THR A 267 14.76 16.99 14.43
N VAL A 268 13.92 17.63 15.24
CA VAL A 268 12.47 17.61 15.11
C VAL A 268 11.89 19.01 15.35
N PRO A 269 10.67 19.29 14.88
CA PRO A 269 9.92 20.48 15.25
C PRO A 269 9.77 20.66 16.77
N ASN A 270 9.58 21.91 17.22
CA ASN A 270 9.54 22.27 18.64
C ASN A 270 8.41 21.58 19.42
N ASP A 271 7.28 21.32 18.78
CA ASP A 271 6.11 20.65 19.35
C ASP A 271 6.32 19.14 19.59
N LEU A 272 7.39 18.57 19.04
CA LEU A 272 7.83 17.19 19.28
C LEU A 272 8.95 17.09 20.33
N MET A 273 9.34 18.21 20.92
CA MET A 273 10.30 18.19 22.02
C MET A 273 9.63 17.64 23.28
N PRO A 274 10.37 16.90 24.13
CA PRO A 274 9.87 16.54 25.45
C PRO A 274 9.42 17.81 26.17
N LYS A 275 8.25 17.76 26.80
CA LYS A 275 7.85 18.84 27.72
C LYS A 275 8.88 18.83 28.84
N ASP A 276 9.54 19.97 29.07
CA ASP A 276 10.45 20.12 30.20
C ASP A 276 9.70 19.66 31.46
N ALA A 277 10.31 18.76 32.23
CA ALA A 277 9.83 18.51 33.58
C ALA A 277 9.74 19.89 34.26
N PRO A 278 8.63 20.28 34.90
CA PRO A 278 8.63 21.50 35.68
C PRO A 278 9.81 21.37 36.62
N HIS A 279 10.75 22.32 36.56
CA HIS A 279 11.82 22.40 37.52
C HIS A 279 11.15 22.34 38.91
N GLY A 280 11.30 21.20 39.56
CA GLY A 280 10.94 21.03 40.96
C GLY A 280 11.78 21.99 41.80
N PRO A 281 11.25 22.39 42.96
CA PRO A 281 11.44 23.69 43.60
C PRO A 281 12.88 24.09 43.86
#